data_AF-A0A833M8U2-F1
#
_entry.id   AF-A0A833M8U2-F1
#
_cell.length_a   1.000
_cell.length_b   1.000
_cell.length_c   1.000
_cell.angle_alpha   90.00
_cell.angle_beta   90.00
_cell.angle_gamma   90.00
#
_symmetry.space_group_name_H-M   'P 1'
#
loop_
_entity.id
_entity.type
_entity.pdbx_description
1 polymer ?
#
loop_
_entity_poly.entity_id
_entity_poly.type
_entity_poly.pdbx_seq_one_letter_code
_entity_poly.pdbx_strand_id
1 'polypeptide(L)'
;MENKKFVNYWEVQRQKGRLMYILTKAGLVAVFGLIGVVIGSIFLYDSPSSYSFMAYLPTYIFVFIGLLLATAIKFSYDWGRNEERYGKITNK
;
A
#
# COMPACT_ATOMS: atom_id res chain seq x y z
N MET A 1 -7.21 20.65 -17.34
CA MET A 1 -8.00 20.24 -16.15
C MET A 1 -7.26 19.26 -15.25
N GLU A 2 -6.56 18.27 -15.81
CA GLU A 2 -5.88 17.22 -15.02
C GLU A 2 -4.80 17.73 -14.07
N ASN A 3 -3.99 18.71 -14.49
CA ASN A 3 -2.98 19.31 -13.63
C ASN A 3 -3.58 19.98 -12.38
N LYS A 4 -4.71 20.70 -12.52
CA LYS A 4 -5.41 21.30 -11.36
C LYS A 4 -5.93 20.23 -10.40
N LYS A 5 -6.52 19.14 -10.92
CA LYS A 5 -6.98 18.01 -10.08
C LYS A 5 -5.81 17.34 -9.35
N PHE A 6 -4.69 17.11 -10.05
CA PHE A 6 -3.48 16.56 -9.45
C PHE A 6 -2.92 17.47 -8.36
N VAL A 7 -2.77 18.78 -8.62
CA VAL A 7 -2.24 19.75 -7.66
C VAL A 7 -3.09 19.76 -6.39
N ASN A 8 -4.42 19.92 -6.51
CA ASN A 8 -5.32 19.93 -5.36
C ASN A 8 -5.25 18.62 -4.56
N TYR A 9 -5.26 17.47 -5.24
CA TYR A 9 -5.14 16.17 -4.57
C TYR A 9 -3.78 16.02 -3.86
N TRP A 10 -2.70 16.35 -4.56
CA TRP A 10 -1.34 16.15 -4.08
C TRP A 10 -1.05 17.07 -2.91
N GLU A 11 -1.53 18.31 -2.91
CA GLU A 11 -1.39 19.26 -1.81
C GLU A 11 -2.01 18.73 -0.50
N VAL A 12 -3.20 18.12 -0.59
CA VAL A 12 -3.83 17.42 0.55
C VAL A 12 -2.97 16.25 1.05
N GLN A 13 -2.35 15.48 0.14
CA GLN A 13 -1.44 14.39 0.56
C GLN A 13 -0.14 14.93 1.16
N ARG A 14 0.40 16.04 0.63
CA ARG A 14 1.62 16.69 1.14
C ARG A 14 1.45 17.17 2.57
N GLN A 15 0.31 17.78 2.90
CA GLN A 15 0.00 18.25 4.25
C GLN A 15 0.00 17.11 5.29
N LYS A 16 -0.37 15.89 4.89
CA LYS A 16 -0.31 14.71 5.77
C LYS A 16 1.12 14.22 6.01
N GLY A 17 2.05 14.62 5.16
CA GLY A 17 3.47 14.27 5.25
C GLY A 17 3.84 12.96 4.55
N ARG A 18 5.12 12.87 4.18
CA ARG A 18 5.70 11.76 3.42
C ARG A 18 5.48 10.41 4.10
N LEU A 19 5.80 10.32 5.38
CA LEU A 19 5.72 9.08 6.14
C LEU A 19 4.27 8.56 6.17
N MET A 20 3.31 9.44 6.49
CA MET A 20 1.91 9.08 6.59
C MET A 20 1.33 8.62 5.24
N TYR A 21 1.69 9.30 4.15
CA TYR A 21 1.32 8.89 2.80
C TYR A 21 1.85 7.47 2.48
N ILE A 22 3.14 7.23 2.72
CA ILE A 22 3.78 5.95 2.44
C ILE A 22 3.12 4.84 3.27
N LEU A 23 2.99 5.03 4.58
CA LEU A 23 2.42 4.03 5.48
C LEU A 23 0.96 3.74 5.16
N THR A 24 0.16 4.76 4.85
CA THR A 24 -1.26 4.56 4.50
C THR A 24 -1.41 3.76 3.21
N LYS A 25 -0.66 4.12 2.16
CA LYS A 25 -0.72 3.43 0.87
C LYS A 25 -0.17 2.02 0.95
N ALA A 26 0.97 1.84 1.61
CA ALA A 26 1.58 0.53 1.81
C ALA A 26 0.69 -0.37 2.67
N GLY A 27 0.15 0.17 3.76
CA GLY A 27 -0.76 -0.55 4.67
C GLY A 27 -2.01 -1.03 3.96
N LEU A 28 -2.65 -0.20 3.13
CA LEU A 28 -3.79 -0.62 2.32
C LEU A 28 -3.43 -1.81 1.41
N VAL A 29 -2.30 -1.75 0.70
CA VAL A 29 -1.90 -2.85 -0.16
C VAL A 29 -1.59 -4.11 0.64
N ALA A 30 -0.92 -4.00 1.78
CA ALA A 30 -0.63 -5.14 2.65
C ALA A 30 -1.92 -5.80 3.18
N VAL A 31 -2.92 -5.00 3.60
CA VAL A 31 -4.23 -5.51 4.04
C VAL A 31 -4.96 -6.21 2.89
N PHE A 32 -5.10 -5.58 1.73
CA PHE A 32 -5.80 -6.21 0.60
C PHE A 32 -5.07 -7.44 0.06
N GLY A 33 -3.74 -7.41 0.04
CA GLY A 33 -2.93 -8.57 -0.33
C GLY A 33 -3.12 -9.72 0.65
N LEU A 34 -3.16 -9.44 1.95
CA LEU A 34 -3.41 -10.45 2.98
C LEU A 34 -4.82 -11.05 2.85
N ILE A 35 -5.84 -10.22 2.64
CA ILE A 35 -7.22 -10.69 2.38
C ILE A 35 -7.24 -11.61 1.15
N GLY A 36 -6.54 -11.23 0.07
CA GLY A 36 -6.42 -12.07 -1.12
C GLY A 36 -5.75 -13.41 -0.86
N VAL A 37 -4.71 -13.45 -0.02
CA VAL A 37 -4.04 -14.70 0.39
C VAL A 37 -4.97 -15.58 1.22
N VAL A 38 -5.72 -15.01 2.17
CA VAL A 38 -6.69 -15.76 3.00
C VAL A 38 -7.82 -16.31 2.14
N ILE A 39 -8.37 -15.51 1.23
CA ILE A 39 -9.43 -15.95 0.32
C ILE A 39 -8.90 -17.03 -0.63
N GLY A 40 -7.72 -16.80 -1.21
CA GLY A 40 -7.08 -17.75 -2.12
C GLY A 40 -6.78 -19.09 -1.44
N SER A 41 -6.37 -19.10 -0.17
CA SER A 41 -6.16 -20.34 0.56
C SER A 41 -7.48 -21.09 0.79
N ILE A 42 -8.60 -20.39 1.00
CA ILE A 42 -9.95 -20.98 1.07
C ILE A 42 -10.36 -21.66 -0.22
N PHE A 43 -10.20 -20.99 -1.35
CA PHE A 43 -10.62 -21.55 -2.63
C PHE A 43 -9.70 -22.66 -3.15
N LEU A 44 -8.41 -22.65 -2.80
CA LEU A 44 -7.41 -23.57 -3.37
C LEU A 44 -7.16 -24.82 -2.50
N TYR A 45 -7.39 -24.76 -1.19
CA TYR A 45 -7.08 -25.85 -0.28
C TYR A 45 -8.33 -26.29 0.49
N ASP A 46 -8.94 -27.38 0.05
CA ASP A 46 -10.21 -27.94 0.55
C ASP A 46 -10.01 -28.84 1.79
N SER A 47 -9.21 -28.37 2.76
CA SER A 47 -8.95 -29.11 4.01
C SER A 47 -9.32 -28.28 5.26
N PRO A 48 -10.06 -28.85 6.23
CA PRO A 48 -10.41 -28.19 7.49
C PRO A 48 -9.20 -27.67 8.29
N SER A 49 -8.02 -28.28 8.12
CA SER A 49 -6.79 -27.86 8.80
C SER A 49 -6.10 -26.64 8.16
N SER A 50 -6.42 -26.31 6.90
CA SER A 50 -5.90 -25.15 6.16
C SER A 50 -6.40 -23.80 6.71
N TYR A 51 -7.38 -23.85 7.61
CA TYR A 51 -8.09 -22.67 8.13
C TYR A 51 -7.75 -22.32 9.58
N SER A 52 -6.84 -23.05 10.21
CA SER A 52 -6.43 -22.73 11.58
C SER A 52 -5.68 -21.41 11.60
N PHE A 53 -6.41 -20.32 11.91
CA PHE A 53 -5.85 -18.97 11.99
C PHE A 53 -4.62 -18.92 12.89
N MET A 54 -4.63 -19.65 14.02
CA MET A 54 -3.50 -19.74 14.93
C MET A 54 -2.27 -20.43 14.31
N ALA A 55 -2.46 -21.46 13.48
CA ALA A 55 -1.35 -22.15 12.83
C ALA A 55 -0.67 -21.30 11.75
N TYR A 56 -1.45 -20.47 11.03
CA TYR A 56 -0.96 -19.63 9.93
C TYR A 56 -0.71 -18.17 10.32
N LEU A 57 -0.96 -17.79 11.58
CA LEU A 57 -0.70 -16.44 12.08
C LEU A 57 0.73 -15.97 11.78
N PRO A 58 1.79 -16.78 11.99
CA PRO A 58 3.14 -16.37 11.61
C PRO A 58 3.25 -16.08 10.10
N THR A 59 2.69 -16.94 9.25
CA THR A 59 2.69 -16.76 7.79
C THR A 59 1.96 -15.49 7.38
N TYR A 60 0.80 -15.22 7.97
CA TYR A 60 0.03 -14.00 7.71
C TYR A 60 0.79 -12.74 8.11
N ILE A 61 1.47 -12.76 9.26
CA ILE A 61 2.33 -11.65 9.70
C ILE A 61 3.50 -11.46 8.73
N PHE A 62 4.18 -12.54 8.33
CA PHE A 62 5.29 -12.47 7.37
C PHE A 62 4.85 -11.91 6.01
N VAL A 63 3.73 -12.38 5.48
CA VAL A 63 3.15 -11.87 4.23
C VAL A 63 2.78 -10.40 4.36
N PHE A 64 2.13 -10.02 5.45
CA PHE A 64 1.74 -8.64 5.71
C PHE A 64 2.95 -7.71 5.77
N ILE A 65 3.96 -8.05 6.58
CA ILE A 65 5.18 -7.23 6.74
C ILE A 65 5.96 -7.19 5.43
N GLY A 66 6.10 -8.31 4.72
CA GLY A 66 6.78 -8.39 3.44
C GLY A 66 6.13 -7.48 2.38
N LEU A 67 4.81 -7.53 2.26
CA LEU A 67 4.05 -6.66 1.36
C LEU A 67 4.14 -5.20 1.79
N LEU A 68 4.03 -4.91 3.09
CA LEU A 68 4.14 -3.56 3.63
C LEU A 68 5.48 -2.94 3.28
N LEU A 69 6.60 -3.64 3.51
CA LEU A 69 7.94 -3.15 3.22
C LEU A 69 8.18 -2.97 1.72
N ALA A 70 7.84 -3.97 0.91
CA ALA A 70 7.99 -3.90 -0.54
C ALA A 70 7.22 -2.72 -1.14
N THR A 71 5.98 -2.50 -0.68
CA THR A 71 5.16 -1.39 -1.17
C THR A 71 5.56 -0.04 -0.57
N ALA A 72 6.07 0.01 0.66
CA ALA A 72 6.62 1.24 1.24
C ALA A 72 7.79 1.78 0.40
N ILE A 73 8.69 0.91 -0.08
CA ILE A 73 9.78 1.29 -0.98
C ILE A 73 9.22 1.91 -2.27
N LYS A 74 8.25 1.25 -2.90
CA LYS A 74 7.58 1.76 -4.10
C LYS A 74 6.93 3.13 -3.85
N PHE A 75 6.15 3.28 -2.79
CA PHE A 75 5.46 4.54 -2.51
C PHE A 75 6.39 5.66 -2.06
N SER A 76 7.56 5.32 -1.53
CA SER A 76 8.64 6.28 -1.29
C SER A 76 9.19 6.85 -2.60
N TYR A 77 9.37 6.01 -3.62
CA TYR A 77 9.74 6.45 -4.96
C TYR A 77 8.64 7.29 -5.63
N ASP A 78 7.38 6.82 -5.54
CA ASP A 78 6.23 7.56 -6.09
C ASP A 78 6.07 8.94 -5.43
N TRP A 79 6.37 9.08 -4.14
CA TRP A 79 6.39 10.37 -3.46
C TRP A 79 7.37 11.34 -4.12
N GLY A 80 8.62 10.91 -4.33
CA GLY A 80 9.64 11.74 -4.99
C GLY A 80 9.21 12.16 -6.39
N ARG A 81 8.71 11.21 -7.19
CA ARG A 81 8.21 11.49 -8.54
C ARG A 81 7.04 12.50 -8.54
N ASN A 82 6.15 12.41 -7.55
CA ASN A 82 5.02 13.32 -7.43
C ASN A 82 5.43 14.71 -6.95
N GLU A 83 6.42 14.83 -6.05
CA GLU A 83 7.02 16.12 -5.68
C GLU A 83 7.68 16.81 -6.88
N GLU A 84 8.46 16.07 -7.69
CA GLU A 84 9.05 16.61 -8.91
C GLU A 84 7.99 17.08 -9.91
N ARG A 85 6.94 16.26 -10.12
CA ARG A 85 5.82 16.62 -11.00
C ARG A 85 5.10 17.87 -10.49
N TYR A 86 4.87 17.95 -9.17
CA TYR A 86 4.23 19.11 -8.55
C TYR A 86 5.05 20.38 -8.80
N GLY A 87 6.36 20.36 -8.50
CA GLY A 87 7.25 21.49 -8.74
C GLY A 87 7.27 21.95 -10.20
N LYS A 88 7.26 21.02 -11.16
CA LYS A 88 7.18 21.35 -12.60
C LYS A 88 5.87 22.01 -13.01
N ILE A 89 4.77 21.75 -12.30
CA ILE A 89 3.45 22.33 -12.60
C ILE A 89 3.29 23.69 -11.93
N THR A 90 3.79 23.86 -10.71
CA THR A 90 3.61 25.10 -9.93
C THR A 90 4.67 26.17 -10.18
N ASN A 91 5.88 25.79 -10.63
CA ASN A 91 6.94 26.73 -11.01
C ASN A 91 6.89 27.14 -12.49
N LYS A 92 5.79 26.81 -13.18
CA LYS A 92 5.45 27.34 -14.51
C LYS A 92 4.61 28.60 -14.36
#